data_AF-A0A6A8LBL4-F1
#
_entry.id   AF-A0A6A8LBL4-F1
#
_cell.length_a   1.000
_cell.length_b   1.000
_cell.length_c   1.000
_cell.angle_alpha   90.00
_cell.angle_beta   90.00
_cell.angle_gamma   90.00
#
_symmetry.space_group_name_H-M   'P 1'
#
loop_
_entity.id
_entity.type
_entity.pdbx_description
1 polymer ?
#
loop_
_entity_poly.entity_id
_entity_poly.type
_entity_poly.pdbx_seq_one_letter_code
_entity_poly.pdbx_strand_id
1 'polypeptide(L)'
;MDENTLFKKNVLVKLYILCLILFLIALFTAYFYTDSASNVNNLNRNIRPDFFQIFFNNIKVASLLVFLGPLTLSLGTVAVLIINGLILGNAIGNIKDNLNLLLLVIPHGIIEVPVLLLAASVGMKLTLDLLLLKINLKFTFKYIGIIFLGLMIAAMLETFITPIFIKGAS
;
A
#
# COMPACT_ATOMS: atom_id res chain seq x y z
N MET A 1 -11.93 24.89 -15.89
CA MET A 1 -11.90 23.58 -15.21
C MET A 1 -13.28 23.37 -14.64
N ASP A 2 -14.07 22.42 -15.17
CA ASP A 2 -15.50 22.30 -14.83
C ASP A 2 -15.73 21.97 -13.36
N GLU A 3 -16.75 22.58 -12.75
CA GLU A 3 -17.16 22.44 -11.34
C GLU A 3 -17.38 20.96 -10.93
N ASN A 4 -17.91 20.15 -11.85
CA ASN A 4 -18.08 18.70 -11.72
C ASN A 4 -16.76 17.94 -11.56
N THR A 5 -15.68 18.45 -12.13
CA THR A 5 -14.33 17.85 -12.06
C THR A 5 -13.67 18.17 -10.73
N LEU A 6 -13.87 19.41 -10.24
CA LEU A 6 -13.39 19.86 -8.93
C LEU A 6 -14.06 19.07 -7.79
N PHE A 7 -15.38 18.87 -7.87
CA PHE A 7 -16.13 18.08 -6.90
C PHE A 7 -15.63 16.63 -6.81
N LYS A 8 -15.43 15.95 -7.96
CA LYS A 8 -14.90 14.58 -8.01
C LYS A 8 -13.51 14.46 -7.39
N LYS A 9 -12.64 15.44 -7.64
CA LYS A 9 -11.29 15.50 -7.04
C LYS A 9 -11.38 15.66 -5.51
N ASN A 10 -12.26 16.54 -5.03
CA ASN A 10 -12.44 16.77 -3.59
C ASN A 10 -12.93 15.51 -2.85
N VAL A 11 -13.84 14.74 -3.44
CA VAL A 11 -14.30 13.47 -2.85
C VAL A 11 -13.15 12.45 -2.78
N LEU A 12 -12.38 12.29 -3.86
CA LEU A 12 -11.24 11.35 -3.87
C LEU A 12 -10.19 11.72 -2.80
N VAL A 13 -9.88 13.02 -2.66
CA VAL A 13 -8.91 13.49 -1.65
C VAL A 13 -9.40 13.20 -0.23
N LYS A 14 -10.69 13.43 0.06
CA LYS A 14 -11.27 13.10 1.37
C LYS A 14 -11.17 11.60 1.68
N LEU A 15 -11.50 10.76 0.69
CA LEU A 15 -11.38 9.29 0.83
C LEU A 15 -9.92 8.85 1.02
N TYR A 16 -8.98 9.51 0.36
CA TYR A 16 -7.55 9.25 0.54
C TYR A 16 -7.07 9.59 1.94
N ILE A 17 -7.47 10.74 2.48
CA ILE A 17 -7.13 11.13 3.86
C ILE A 17 -7.74 10.13 4.86
N LEU A 18 -8.98 9.69 4.62
CA LEU A 18 -9.62 8.67 5.45
C LEU A 18 -8.83 7.35 5.43
N CYS A 19 -8.46 6.88 4.24
CA CYS A 19 -7.65 5.67 4.07
C CYS A 19 -6.29 5.82 4.77
N LEU A 20 -5.65 6.98 4.66
CA LEU A 20 -4.37 7.27 5.30
C LEU A 20 -4.48 7.16 6.82
N ILE A 21 -5.52 7.76 7.42
CA ILE A 21 -5.75 7.69 8.87
C ILE A 21 -5.96 6.24 9.31
N LEU A 22 -6.82 5.48 8.63
CA LEU A 22 -7.07 4.07 8.96
C LEU A 22 -5.80 3.22 8.86
N PHE A 23 -5.02 3.42 7.80
CA PHE A 23 -3.76 2.71 7.57
C PHE A 23 -2.73 3.04 8.65
N LEU A 24 -2.58 4.32 9.01
CA LEU A 24 -1.64 4.75 10.05
C LEU A 24 -2.03 4.20 11.43
N ILE A 25 -3.32 4.22 11.78
CA ILE A 25 -3.79 3.60 13.02
C ILE A 25 -3.41 2.12 13.05
N ALA A 26 -3.73 1.36 11.99
CA ALA A 26 -3.38 -0.05 11.89
C ALA A 26 -1.86 -0.27 12.01
N LEU A 27 -1.05 0.51 11.27
CA LEU A 27 0.40 0.42 11.30
C LEU A 27 0.97 0.68 12.69
N PHE A 28 0.58 1.78 13.33
CA PHE A 28 1.08 2.11 14.67
C PHE A 28 0.63 1.11 15.71
N THR A 29 -0.62 0.64 15.66
CA THR A 29 -1.10 -0.41 16.59
C THR A 29 -0.25 -1.68 16.50
N ALA A 30 0.03 -2.17 15.29
CA ALA A 30 0.89 -3.33 15.11
C ALA A 30 2.35 -3.05 15.50
N TYR A 31 2.89 -1.88 15.16
CA TYR A 31 4.25 -1.49 15.51
C TYR A 31 4.49 -1.50 17.03
N PHE A 32 3.57 -0.92 17.81
CA PHE A 32 3.71 -0.86 19.27
C PHE A 32 3.44 -2.20 19.94
N TYR A 33 2.57 -3.03 19.37
CA TYR A 33 2.26 -4.35 19.92
C TYR A 33 3.32 -5.42 19.58
N THR A 34 4.14 -5.17 18.55
CA THR A 34 5.17 -6.11 18.12
C THR A 34 6.46 -5.87 18.89
N ASP A 35 6.87 -6.87 19.66
CA ASP A 35 8.16 -6.89 20.33
C ASP A 35 9.29 -7.05 19.31
N SER A 36 10.42 -6.38 19.57
CA SER A 36 11.60 -6.52 18.71
C SER A 36 12.14 -7.93 18.85
N ALA A 37 12.39 -8.60 17.73
CA ALA A 37 13.01 -9.92 17.76
C ALA A 37 14.50 -9.78 18.14
N SER A 38 14.84 -10.11 19.38
CA SER A 38 16.22 -10.04 19.92
C SER A 38 17.22 -11.01 19.27
N ASN A 39 16.73 -12.01 18.53
CA ASN A 39 17.54 -13.02 17.85
C ASN A 39 17.51 -12.85 16.31
N VAL A 40 18.06 -11.75 15.81
CA VAL A 40 18.29 -11.55 14.36
C VAL A 40 19.46 -12.43 13.85
N ASN A 41 20.27 -13.00 14.77
CA ASN A 41 21.48 -13.76 14.46
C ASN A 41 21.25 -15.09 13.69
N ASN A 42 20.01 -15.51 13.46
CA ASN A 42 19.66 -16.72 12.70
C ASN A 42 18.91 -16.45 11.39
N LEU A 43 18.90 -15.21 10.88
CA LEU A 43 18.38 -14.92 9.54
C LEU A 43 19.46 -15.17 8.48
N ASN A 44 20.02 -16.38 8.47
CA ASN A 44 20.77 -16.91 7.33
C ASN A 44 19.80 -17.36 6.23
N ARG A 45 18.80 -16.54 5.95
CA ARG A 45 17.86 -16.75 4.85
C ARG A 45 18.38 -15.93 3.70
N ASN A 46 18.67 -16.61 2.60
CA ASN A 46 18.79 -16.02 1.27
C ASN A 46 17.44 -15.36 0.89
N ILE A 47 17.06 -14.29 1.58
CA ILE A 47 15.94 -13.43 1.21
C ILE A 47 16.48 -12.59 0.07
N ARG A 48 16.47 -13.16 -1.13
CA ARG A 48 16.52 -12.35 -2.33
C ARG A 48 15.08 -11.87 -2.52
N PRO A 49 14.75 -10.60 -2.23
CA PRO A 49 13.44 -10.09 -2.58
C PRO A 49 13.27 -10.26 -4.09
N ASP A 50 12.42 -11.20 -4.49
CA ASP A 50 12.12 -11.42 -5.89
C ASP A 50 11.13 -10.34 -6.33
N PHE A 51 11.55 -9.54 -7.31
CA PHE A 51 10.74 -8.48 -7.92
C PHE A 51 9.34 -8.98 -8.26
N PHE A 52 9.25 -10.15 -8.89
CA PHE A 52 7.98 -10.69 -9.33
C PHE A 52 7.08 -11.04 -8.15
N GLN A 53 7.64 -11.60 -7.08
CA GLN A 53 6.88 -11.95 -5.88
C GLN A 53 6.26 -10.71 -5.23
N ILE A 54 7.03 -9.64 -5.04
CA ILE A 54 6.56 -8.39 -4.42
C ILE A 54 5.56 -7.69 -5.35
N PHE A 55 5.89 -7.57 -6.64
CA PHE A 55 5.04 -6.91 -7.62
C PHE A 55 3.67 -7.60 -7.77
N PHE A 56 3.64 -8.92 -7.92
CA PHE A 56 2.38 -9.66 -8.05
C PHE A 56 1.56 -9.64 -6.75
N ASN A 57 2.21 -9.67 -5.59
CA ASN A 57 1.51 -9.50 -4.33
C ASN A 57 0.83 -8.13 -4.25
N ASN A 58 1.53 -7.07 -4.63
CA ASN A 58 1.00 -5.70 -4.55
C ASN A 58 -0.08 -5.45 -5.61
N ILE A 59 0.04 -6.04 -6.80
CA ILE A 59 -1.05 -6.04 -7.80
C ILE A 59 -2.28 -6.74 -7.23
N LYS A 60 -2.10 -7.92 -6.61
CA LYS A 60 -3.21 -8.66 -6.00
C LYS A 60 -3.89 -7.81 -4.93
N VAL A 61 -3.13 -7.22 -4.01
CA VAL A 61 -3.68 -6.35 -2.97
C VAL A 61 -4.39 -5.13 -3.57
N ALA A 62 -3.77 -4.43 -4.54
CA ALA A 62 -4.38 -3.27 -5.18
C ALA A 62 -5.68 -3.64 -5.92
N SER A 63 -5.71 -4.80 -6.59
CA SER A 63 -6.92 -5.31 -7.24
C SER A 63 -8.03 -5.59 -6.23
N LEU A 64 -7.70 -6.21 -5.09
CA LEU A 64 -8.65 -6.43 -4.00
C LEU A 64 -9.18 -5.09 -3.47
N LEU A 65 -8.31 -4.11 -3.21
CA LEU A 65 -8.71 -2.80 -2.71
C LEU A 65 -9.69 -2.08 -3.65
N VAL A 66 -9.48 -2.16 -4.97
CA VAL A 66 -10.33 -1.52 -5.98
C VAL A 66 -11.65 -2.26 -6.18
N PHE A 67 -11.63 -3.61 -6.26
CA PHE A 67 -12.79 -4.39 -6.69
C PHE A 67 -13.64 -4.96 -5.53
N LEU A 68 -13.08 -5.21 -4.34
CA LEU A 68 -13.91 -5.60 -3.19
C LEU A 68 -14.80 -4.46 -2.73
N GLY A 69 -14.41 -3.20 -2.95
CA GLY A 69 -15.17 -2.04 -2.49
C GLY A 69 -16.62 -2.08 -2.96
N PRO A 70 -16.87 -2.05 -4.27
CA PRO A 70 -18.23 -2.09 -4.82
C PRO A 70 -19.01 -3.36 -4.43
N LEU A 71 -18.32 -4.49 -4.27
CA LEU A 71 -18.94 -5.78 -3.92
C LEU A 71 -19.39 -5.85 -2.44
N THR A 72 -18.71 -5.14 -1.55
CA THR A 72 -18.88 -5.26 -0.09
C THR A 72 -19.26 -3.95 0.59
N LEU A 73 -19.72 -2.96 -0.18
CA LEU A 73 -19.99 -1.61 0.31
C LEU A 73 -18.78 -1.00 1.04
N SER A 74 -17.60 -1.16 0.46
CA SER A 74 -16.30 -0.70 0.97
C SER A 74 -15.76 -1.44 2.20
N LEU A 75 -16.51 -2.33 2.85
CA LEU A 75 -16.03 -3.08 4.02
C LEU A 75 -14.80 -3.94 3.70
N GLY A 76 -14.81 -4.62 2.56
CA GLY A 76 -13.68 -5.42 2.09
C GLY A 76 -12.44 -4.57 1.79
N THR A 77 -12.61 -3.39 1.19
CA THR A 77 -11.52 -2.44 0.97
C THR A 77 -10.91 -1.98 2.29
N VAL A 78 -11.75 -1.63 3.29
CA VAL A 78 -11.28 -1.25 4.63
C VAL A 78 -10.53 -2.39 5.30
N ALA A 79 -11.06 -3.61 5.26
CA ALA A 79 -10.44 -4.79 5.87
C ALA A 79 -9.05 -5.07 5.26
N VAL A 80 -8.95 -5.09 3.92
CA VAL A 80 -7.66 -5.30 3.23
C VAL A 80 -6.67 -4.19 3.57
N LEU A 81 -7.12 -2.93 3.63
CA LEU A 81 -6.26 -1.81 3.99
C LEU A 81 -5.72 -1.92 5.42
N ILE A 82 -6.56 -2.27 6.39
CA ILE A 82 -6.17 -2.49 7.79
C ILE A 82 -5.18 -3.65 7.88
N ILE A 83 -5.47 -4.79 7.24
CA ILE A 83 -4.58 -5.96 7.25
C ILE A 83 -3.20 -5.59 6.70
N ASN A 84 -3.12 -4.83 5.60
CA ASN A 84 -1.83 -4.38 5.06
C ASN A 84 -1.10 -3.42 6.01
N GLY A 85 -1.81 -2.50 6.67
CA GLY A 85 -1.24 -1.65 7.70
C GLY A 85 -0.66 -2.45 8.87
N LEU A 86 -1.40 -3.47 9.35
CA LEU A 86 -0.95 -4.35 10.43
C LEU A 86 0.29 -5.17 10.02
N ILE A 87 0.30 -5.74 8.82
CA ILE A 87 1.44 -6.51 8.30
C ILE A 87 2.69 -5.64 8.24
N LEU A 88 2.58 -4.44 7.67
CA LEU A 88 3.71 -3.51 7.57
C LEU A 88 4.18 -3.03 8.96
N GLY A 89 3.24 -2.69 9.85
CA GLY A 89 3.56 -2.28 11.22
C GLY A 89 4.29 -3.38 12.00
N ASN A 90 3.88 -4.64 11.85
CA ASN A 90 4.54 -5.79 12.46
C ASN A 90 5.93 -6.04 11.83
N ALA A 91 6.05 -5.95 10.51
CA ALA A 91 7.34 -6.07 9.83
C ALA A 91 8.36 -5.04 10.33
N ILE A 92 7.94 -3.77 10.48
CA ILE A 92 8.77 -2.70 11.04
C ILE A 92 9.04 -2.94 12.52
N GLY A 93 8.03 -3.33 13.30
CA GLY A 93 8.17 -3.61 14.74
C GLY A 93 9.17 -4.72 15.06
N ASN A 94 9.22 -5.78 14.25
CA ASN A 94 10.17 -6.89 14.42
C ASN A 94 11.63 -6.50 14.19
N ILE A 95 11.88 -5.52 13.32
CA ILE A 95 13.22 -5.08 12.92
C ILE A 95 13.59 -3.70 13.49
N LYS A 96 12.79 -3.17 14.43
CA LYS A 96 12.91 -1.78 14.91
C LYS A 96 14.28 -1.43 15.51
N ASP A 97 15.00 -2.42 16.03
CA ASP A 97 16.35 -2.24 16.59
C ASP A 97 17.48 -2.46 15.57
N ASN A 98 17.17 -2.82 14.32
CA ASN A 98 18.16 -3.11 13.28
C ASN A 98 18.03 -2.13 12.10
N LEU A 99 18.79 -1.03 12.17
CA LEU A 99 18.78 0.05 11.18
C LEU A 99 19.07 -0.42 9.75
N ASN A 100 19.92 -1.44 9.57
CA ASN A 100 20.25 -1.97 8.25
C ASN A 100 19.04 -2.65 7.60
N LEU A 101 18.27 -3.43 8.38
CA LEU A 101 17.04 -4.05 7.88
C LEU A 101 15.94 -3.01 7.62
N LEU A 102 15.88 -1.97 8.46
CA LEU A 102 14.94 -0.87 8.27
C LEU A 102 15.19 -0.12 6.95
N LEU A 103 16.46 0.06 6.56
CA LEU A 103 16.86 0.66 5.30
C LEU A 103 16.49 -0.18 4.06
N LEU A 104 16.27 -1.49 4.22
CA LEU A 104 15.69 -2.30 3.15
C LEU A 104 14.17 -2.09 3.05
N VAL A 105 13.50 -1.74 4.16
CA VAL A 105 12.04 -1.65 4.22
C VAL A 105 11.49 -0.26 3.86
N ILE A 106 12.18 0.79 4.28
CA ILE A 106 11.75 2.18 4.06
C ILE A 106 11.60 2.54 2.57
N PRO A 107 12.54 2.21 1.66
CA PRO A 107 12.48 2.65 0.27
C PRO A 107 11.23 2.16 -0.47
N HIS A 108 10.80 0.92 -0.24
CA HIS A 108 9.59 0.40 -0.87
C HIS A 108 8.32 0.99 -0.26
N GLY A 109 8.27 1.11 1.07
CA GLY A 109 7.10 1.64 1.78
C GLY A 109 6.72 3.05 1.35
N ILE A 110 7.70 3.89 0.99
CA ILE A 110 7.48 5.28 0.54
C ILE A 110 6.66 5.33 -0.77
N ILE A 111 6.84 4.37 -1.68
CA ILE A 111 6.10 4.37 -2.96
C ILE A 111 4.88 3.48 -2.89
N GLU A 112 5.00 2.29 -2.30
CA GLU A 112 3.91 1.32 -2.26
C GLU A 112 2.71 1.83 -1.45
N VAL A 113 2.96 2.41 -0.26
CA VAL A 113 1.87 2.85 0.62
C VAL A 113 0.98 3.91 -0.04
N PRO A 114 1.50 5.00 -0.64
CA PRO A 114 0.66 5.94 -1.38
C PRO A 114 -0.15 5.32 -2.52
N VAL A 115 0.43 4.33 -3.22
CA VAL A 115 -0.25 3.64 -4.33
C VAL A 115 -1.38 2.75 -3.82
N LEU A 116 -1.17 2.02 -2.73
CA LEU A 116 -2.22 1.21 -2.08
C LEU A 116 -3.31 2.10 -1.47
N LEU A 117 -2.96 3.24 -0.86
CA LEU A 117 -3.93 4.22 -0.38
C LEU A 117 -4.78 4.78 -1.52
N LEU A 118 -4.16 5.07 -2.67
CA LEU A 118 -4.88 5.50 -3.87
C LEU A 118 -5.82 4.40 -4.38
N ALA A 119 -5.37 3.14 -4.40
CA ALA A 119 -6.21 2.00 -4.77
C ALA A 119 -7.44 1.85 -3.85
N ALA A 120 -7.23 1.95 -2.54
CA ALA A 120 -8.33 1.92 -1.56
C ALA A 120 -9.32 3.07 -1.77
N SER A 121 -8.81 4.29 -1.98
CA SER A 121 -9.63 5.48 -2.21
C SER A 121 -10.47 5.38 -3.48
N VAL A 122 -9.87 4.83 -4.54
CA VAL A 122 -10.55 4.59 -5.82
C VAL A 122 -11.62 3.50 -5.66
N GLY A 123 -11.33 2.43 -4.92
CA GLY A 123 -12.31 1.39 -4.59
C GLY A 123 -13.51 1.94 -3.82
N MET A 124 -13.27 2.72 -2.76
CA MET A 124 -14.35 3.35 -1.99
C MET A 124 -15.15 4.36 -2.82
N LYS A 125 -14.47 5.13 -3.67
CA LYS A 125 -15.14 6.06 -4.59
C LYS A 125 -15.98 5.31 -5.61
N LEU A 126 -15.50 4.19 -6.13
CA LEU A 126 -16.26 3.35 -7.06
C LEU A 126 -17.52 2.78 -6.40
N THR A 127 -17.44 2.38 -5.11
CA THR A 127 -18.62 2.02 -4.31
C THR A 127 -19.62 3.16 -4.23
N LEU A 128 -19.17 4.38 -3.93
CA LEU A 128 -20.04 5.55 -3.83
C LEU A 128 -20.69 5.90 -5.18
N ASP A 129 -19.90 5.89 -6.25
CA ASP A 129 -20.38 6.13 -7.61
C ASP A 129 -21.40 5.06 -8.03
N LEU A 130 -21.23 3.80 -7.60
CA LEU A 130 -22.19 2.71 -7.81
C LEU A 130 -23.49 2.93 -7.02
N LEU A 131 -23.40 3.26 -5.72
CA LEU A 131 -24.56 3.54 -4.86
C LEU A 131 -25.38 4.72 -5.35
N LEU A 132 -24.73 5.75 -5.89
CA LEU A 132 -25.37 6.93 -6.45
C LEU A 132 -25.81 6.76 -7.91
N LEU A 133 -25.62 5.59 -8.52
CA LEU A 133 -25.87 5.29 -9.94
C LEU A 133 -25.19 6.28 -10.90
N LYS A 134 -24.00 6.75 -10.53
CA LYS A 134 -23.17 7.73 -11.27
C LYS A 134 -21.79 7.16 -11.63
N ILE A 135 -21.74 5.88 -12.01
CA ILE A 135 -20.50 5.17 -12.33
C ILE A 135 -19.74 5.90 -13.43
N ASN A 136 -18.48 6.23 -13.15
CA ASN A 136 -17.58 6.86 -14.11
C ASN A 136 -16.40 5.94 -14.43
N LEU A 137 -16.61 5.02 -15.37
CA LEU A 137 -15.59 4.04 -15.77
C LEU A 137 -14.31 4.69 -16.30
N LYS A 138 -14.41 5.80 -17.06
CA LYS A 138 -13.22 6.53 -17.55
C LYS A 138 -12.33 7.00 -16.41
N PHE A 139 -12.93 7.49 -15.32
CA PHE A 139 -12.19 7.87 -14.13
C PHE A 139 -11.52 6.64 -13.52
N THR A 140 -12.27 5.56 -13.28
CA THR A 140 -11.74 4.34 -12.67
C THR A 140 -10.58 3.74 -13.45
N PHE A 141 -10.70 3.58 -14.77
CA PHE A 141 -9.63 3.05 -15.63
C PHE A 141 -8.38 3.94 -15.62
N LYS A 142 -8.56 5.27 -15.63
CA LYS A 142 -7.42 6.20 -15.53
C LYS A 142 -6.61 5.96 -14.24
N TYR A 143 -7.29 5.82 -13.11
CA TYR A 143 -6.62 5.61 -11.83
C TYR A 143 -6.07 4.19 -11.68
N ILE A 144 -6.70 3.17 -12.25
CA ILE A 144 -6.13 1.81 -12.35
C ILE A 144 -4.78 1.87 -13.09
N GLY A 145 -4.70 2.61 -14.20
CA GLY A 145 -3.43 2.81 -14.92
C GLY A 145 -2.35 3.51 -14.08
N ILE A 146 -2.73 4.55 -13.31
CA ILE A 146 -1.81 5.24 -12.39
C ILE A 146 -1.32 4.30 -11.29
N ILE A 147 -2.22 3.49 -10.70
CA ILE A 147 -1.89 2.52 -9.66
C ILE A 147 -0.93 1.47 -10.22
N PHE A 148 -1.22 0.92 -11.39
CA PHE A 148 -0.35 -0.06 -12.06
C PHE A 148 1.05 0.50 -12.30
N LEU A 149 1.14 1.72 -12.84
CA LEU A 149 2.43 2.39 -13.07
C LEU A 149 3.18 2.64 -11.76
N GLY A 150 2.47 3.08 -10.72
CA GLY A 150 3.05 3.30 -9.40
C GLY A 150 3.61 2.02 -8.76
N LEU A 151 2.88 0.90 -8.88
CA LEU A 151 3.37 -0.40 -8.42
C LEU A 151 4.60 -0.87 -9.21
N MET A 152 4.64 -0.59 -10.52
CA MET A 152 5.78 -0.94 -11.36
C MET A 152 7.02 -0.16 -10.93
N ILE A 153 6.87 1.14 -10.64
CA ILE A 153 7.96 1.98 -10.11
C ILE A 153 8.41 1.46 -8.74
N ALA A 154 7.48 1.14 -7.83
CA ALA A 154 7.80 0.60 -6.50
C ALA A 154 8.65 -0.68 -6.60
N ALA A 155 8.23 -1.62 -7.46
CA ALA A 155 8.95 -2.86 -7.64
C ALA A 155 10.33 -2.64 -8.30
N MET A 156 10.46 -1.70 -9.24
CA MET A 156 11.75 -1.36 -9.84
C MET A 156 12.72 -0.80 -8.80
N LEU A 157 12.26 0.10 -7.92
CA LEU A 157 13.10 0.56 -6.82
C LEU A 157 13.58 -0.60 -5.94
N GLU A 158 12.71 -1.55 -5.65
CA GLU A 158 13.05 -2.71 -4.84
C GLU A 158 14.14 -3.60 -5.49
N THR A 159 14.15 -3.70 -6.82
CA THR A 159 15.17 -4.50 -7.54
C THR A 159 16.48 -3.76 -7.75
N PHE A 160 16.45 -2.44 -7.94
CA PHE A 160 17.64 -1.69 -8.31
C PHE A 160 18.30 -0.99 -7.12
N ILE A 161 17.52 -0.54 -6.13
CA ILE A 161 18.02 0.28 -5.03
C ILE A 161 18.32 -0.57 -3.80
N THR A 162 17.44 -1.50 -3.44
CA THR A 162 17.59 -2.35 -2.25
C THR A 162 18.91 -3.15 -2.25
N PRO A 163 19.44 -3.67 -3.38
CA PRO A 163 20.75 -4.33 -3.41
C PRO A 163 21.95 -3.40 -3.21
N ILE A 164 21.83 -2.11 -3.52
CA ILE A 164 22.92 -1.13 -3.38
C ILE A 164 23.21 -0.90 -1.89
N PHE A 165 22.16 -0.82 -1.07
CA PHE A 165 22.31 -0.70 0.39
C PHE A 165 22.89 -1.97 1.04
N ILE A 166 22.57 -3.15 0.51
CA ILE A 166 23.15 -4.41 0.98
C ILE A 166 24.67 -4.49 0.69
N LYS A 167 25.13 -3.93 -0.44
CA LYS A 167 26.55 -3.91 -0.82
C LYS A 167 27.38 -2.82 -0.13
N GLY A 168 26.75 -1.75 0.36
CA GLY A 168 27.43 -0.66 1.08
C GLY A 168 27.63 -0.92 2.58
N ALA A 169 26.99 -1.96 3.13
CA ALA A 169 27.07 -2.37 4.53
C ALA A 169 28.02 -3.55 4.79
N SER A 170 28.79 -3.97 3.77
CA SER A 170 29.82 -5.01 3.83
C SER A 170 31.21 -4.41 3.71
#